data_AF-A0A1I0HBC4-F1
#
_entry.id   AF-A0A1I0HBC4-F1
#
_cell.length_a   1.000
_cell.length_b   1.000
_cell.length_c   1.000
_cell.angle_alpha   90.00
_cell.angle_beta   90.00
_cell.angle_gamma   90.00
#
_symmetry.space_group_name_H-M   'P 1'
#
loop_
_entity.id
_entity.type
_entity.pdbx_description
1 polymer ?
#
loop_
_entity_poly.entity_id
_entity_poly.type
_entity_poly.pdbx_seq_one_letter_code
_entity_poly.pdbx_strand_id
1 'polypeptide(L)'
;MRACGCAAWASLLLWLSACVDFERAEEKFCARHPERCGEALTDGGQPDAGYDCTPTRDTDEPDDTFEDSNCDGVDGLADAGIFVDPTSGTEGAAGTKDAPLKTLGEALQRLRDNTGPNRPSFVYLAQGTYPETGLVLDVPVSLHGGYNGAGDWLRNAANITRLQGGAVGLTVRNLPEEANVTLDRLVIASSESSTPGTPSIALHVIDSEAVRLRNDTLWAGRGAPGQEGAPGAQGPDGGSGTAGGE
;
A
#
# COMPACT_ATOMS: atom_id res chain seq x y z
N MET A 1 7.02 15.27 -41.51
CA MET A 1 6.59 14.23 -42.48
C MET A 1 5.13 13.93 -42.20
N ARG A 2 4.24 14.15 -43.17
CA ARG A 2 2.79 13.99 -43.01
C ARG A 2 2.42 12.51 -43.10
N ALA A 3 1.88 11.93 -42.03
CA ALA A 3 1.23 10.63 -42.07
C ALA A 3 -0.27 10.84 -42.30
N CYS A 4 -0.70 10.66 -43.55
CA CYS A 4 -2.11 10.55 -43.92
C CYS A 4 -2.50 9.06 -43.86
N GLY A 5 -3.22 8.64 -42.82
CA GLY A 5 -3.82 7.32 -42.77
C GLY A 5 -5.14 7.31 -43.53
N CYS A 6 -5.15 6.75 -44.74
CA CYS A 6 -6.34 6.56 -45.55
C CYS A 6 -6.91 5.16 -45.25
N ALA A 7 -8.10 5.09 -44.65
CA ALA A 7 -8.90 3.87 -44.58
C ALA A 7 -10.18 4.08 -45.40
N ALA A 8 -10.36 3.25 -46.42
CA ALA A 8 -11.55 3.14 -47.26
C ALA A 8 -11.72 1.62 -47.50
N TRP A 9 -12.88 0.96 -47.56
CA TRP A 9 -14.29 1.25 -47.89
C TRP A 9 -15.13 0.29 -46.99
N ALA A 10 -16.43 0.44 -46.67
CA ALA A 10 -17.58 0.88 -47.44
C ALA A 10 -18.80 1.16 -46.52
N SER A 11 -19.77 1.90 -47.05
CA SER A 11 -21.17 2.07 -46.60
C SER A 11 -21.53 3.30 -45.75
N LEU A 12 -21.82 4.38 -46.49
CA LEU A 12 -22.95 5.31 -46.34
C LEU A 12 -23.26 5.88 -44.94
N LEU A 13 -22.62 7.01 -44.60
CA LEU A 13 -23.18 8.09 -43.76
C LEU A 13 -22.47 9.40 -44.14
N LEU A 14 -23.23 10.47 -44.40
CA LEU A 14 -22.68 11.81 -44.63
C LEU A 14 -22.01 12.31 -43.33
N TRP A 15 -20.68 12.33 -43.32
CA TRP A 15 -19.88 13.04 -42.31
C TRP A 15 -19.39 14.35 -42.91
N LEU A 16 -19.86 15.48 -42.38
CA LEU A 16 -19.19 16.78 -42.54
C LEU A 16 -17.90 16.72 -41.72
N SER A 17 -16.80 16.31 -42.34
CA SER A 17 -15.46 16.40 -41.78
C SER A 17 -15.02 17.86 -41.76
N ALA A 18 -15.32 18.56 -40.65
CA ALA A 18 -14.68 19.82 -40.34
C ALA A 18 -13.25 19.52 -39.85
N CYS A 19 -12.25 19.82 -40.68
CA CYS A 19 -10.87 19.90 -40.20
C CYS A 19 -10.77 21.14 -39.31
N VAL A 20 -10.66 20.95 -38.00
CA VAL A 20 -10.41 22.04 -37.07
C VAL A 20 -8.92 22.39 -37.18
N ASP A 21 -8.64 23.60 -37.62
CA ASP A 21 -7.28 24.13 -37.76
C ASP A 21 -6.81 24.60 -36.38
N PHE A 22 -6.25 23.66 -35.60
CA PHE A 22 -5.89 23.86 -34.20
C PHE A 22 -4.83 24.97 -34.01
N GLU A 23 -3.87 25.10 -34.92
CA GLU A 23 -2.86 26.19 -34.88
C GLU A 23 -3.54 27.57 -34.93
N ARG A 24 -4.55 27.71 -35.78
CA ARG A 24 -5.27 28.99 -35.94
C ARG A 24 -6.23 29.28 -34.78
N ALA A 25 -6.70 28.25 -34.08
CA ALA A 25 -7.49 28.40 -32.87
C ALA A 25 -6.62 28.86 -31.70
N GLU A 26 -5.42 28.31 -31.59
CA GLU A 26 -4.41 28.66 -30.59
C GLU A 26 -3.93 30.12 -30.77
N GLU A 27 -3.58 30.54 -31.99
CA GLU A 27 -3.21 31.93 -32.28
C GLU A 27 -4.30 32.92 -31.85
N LYS A 28 -5.56 32.61 -32.13
CA LYS A 28 -6.69 33.48 -31.77
C LYS A 28 -6.96 33.51 -30.28
N PHE A 29 -6.71 32.41 -29.58
CA PHE A 29 -6.83 32.32 -28.14
C PHE A 29 -5.74 33.16 -27.47
N CYS A 30 -4.48 33.01 -27.90
CA CYS A 30 -3.35 33.78 -27.38
C CYS A 30 -3.45 35.28 -27.70
N ALA A 31 -4.05 35.66 -28.84
CA ALA A 31 -4.35 37.05 -29.13
C ALA A 31 -5.40 37.67 -28.19
N ARG A 32 -6.24 36.85 -27.56
CA ARG A 32 -7.31 37.28 -26.66
C ARG A 32 -6.94 37.15 -25.17
N HIS A 33 -6.04 36.22 -24.86
CA HIS A 33 -5.57 35.87 -23.52
C HIS A 33 -4.03 35.73 -23.51
N PRO A 34 -3.27 36.81 -23.72
CA PRO A 34 -1.82 36.77 -23.78
C PRO A 34 -1.17 36.28 -22.46
N GLU A 35 -1.85 36.45 -21.33
CA GLU A 35 -1.45 35.94 -20.01
C GLU A 35 -1.52 34.41 -19.88
N ARG A 36 -2.17 33.72 -20.83
CA ARG A 36 -2.30 32.26 -20.87
C ARG A 36 -1.45 31.62 -21.96
N CYS A 37 -0.58 32.38 -22.62
CA CYS A 37 0.28 31.88 -23.69
C CYS A 37 1.74 32.30 -23.50
N GLY A 38 2.61 31.31 -23.28
CA GLY A 38 4.02 31.42 -22.90
C GLY A 38 4.20 31.00 -21.44
N GLU A 39 5.14 30.15 -21.04
CA GLU A 39 6.36 29.65 -21.68
C GLU A 39 6.21 28.18 -22.12
N ALA A 40 6.98 27.77 -23.13
CA ALA A 40 7.17 26.36 -23.41
C ALA A 40 7.71 25.70 -22.14
N LEU A 41 6.89 24.86 -21.52
CA LEU A 41 7.29 23.97 -20.43
C LEU A 41 8.61 23.32 -20.84
N THR A 42 9.69 23.60 -20.11
CA THR A 42 11.02 23.04 -20.37
C THR A 42 11.10 21.55 -20.07
N ASP A 43 9.98 20.90 -19.79
CA ASP A 43 9.88 19.47 -19.61
C ASP A 43 8.91 18.86 -20.62
N GLY A 44 9.44 18.48 -21.79
CA GLY A 44 9.02 17.29 -22.52
C GLY A 44 7.59 17.13 -23.04
N GLY A 45 6.63 18.02 -22.73
CA GLY A 45 5.23 17.85 -23.16
C GLY A 45 4.67 16.46 -22.84
N GLN A 46 5.09 15.88 -21.71
CA GLN A 46 4.34 14.77 -21.13
C GLN A 46 3.11 15.42 -20.49
N PRO A 47 1.88 14.96 -20.77
CA PRO A 47 0.72 15.45 -20.05
C PRO A 47 0.86 14.98 -18.61
N ASP A 48 1.43 15.81 -17.76
CA ASP A 48 1.26 15.76 -16.32
C ASP A 48 -0.25 15.68 -16.11
N ALA A 49 -0.73 14.72 -15.34
CA ALA A 49 -2.14 14.45 -15.16
C ALA A 49 -2.83 15.62 -14.42
N GLY A 50 -3.06 16.74 -15.10
CA GLY A 50 -4.10 17.74 -14.84
C GLY A 50 -4.28 18.25 -13.41
N TYR A 51 -3.23 18.32 -12.58
CA TYR A 51 -3.33 18.91 -11.26
C TYR A 51 -2.68 20.29 -11.28
N ASP A 52 -3.51 21.34 -11.34
CA ASP A 52 -3.09 22.72 -11.04
C ASP A 52 -2.85 22.81 -9.53
N CYS A 53 -1.72 22.26 -9.08
CA CYS A 53 -1.33 22.26 -7.68
C CYS A 53 -0.44 23.49 -7.42
N THR A 54 -0.81 24.31 -6.45
CA THR A 54 0.05 25.40 -5.97
C THR A 54 0.55 25.03 -4.58
N PRO A 55 1.87 24.81 -4.38
CA PRO A 55 2.40 24.37 -3.09
C PRO A 55 2.06 25.38 -1.99
N THR A 56 1.48 24.89 -0.90
CA THR A 56 1.18 25.72 0.28
C THR A 56 2.18 25.50 1.41
N ARG A 57 2.89 24.35 1.42
CA ARG A 57 3.91 23.97 2.40
C ARG A 57 4.99 23.10 1.75
N ASP A 58 6.19 23.12 2.32
CA ASP A 58 7.30 22.25 1.86
C ASP A 58 7.20 20.81 2.40
N THR A 59 6.44 20.62 3.49
CA THR A 59 6.22 19.33 4.13
C THR A 59 4.77 18.92 4.00
N ASP A 60 4.55 17.67 3.60
CA ASP A 60 3.24 17.07 3.46
C ASP A 60 3.29 15.68 4.11
N GLU A 61 2.86 15.57 5.36
CA GLU A 61 2.73 14.26 6.01
C GLU A 61 1.34 13.72 5.73
N PRO A 62 1.17 12.41 5.48
CA PRO A 62 -0.16 11.86 5.18
C PRO A 62 -1.14 12.22 6.29
N ASP A 63 -2.25 12.88 5.95
CA ASP A 63 -3.24 13.31 6.94
C ASP A 63 -4.70 13.04 6.51
N ASP A 64 -5.68 13.64 7.19
CA ASP A 64 -7.11 13.38 6.93
C ASP A 64 -7.74 14.36 5.93
N THR A 65 -7.00 15.37 5.49
CA THR A 65 -7.39 16.31 4.43
C THR A 65 -7.14 15.74 3.04
N PHE A 66 -6.20 14.79 2.92
CA PHE A 66 -5.76 14.19 1.65
C PHE A 66 -5.23 15.20 0.63
N GLU A 67 -4.77 16.35 1.11
CA GLU A 67 -4.24 17.42 0.29
C GLU A 67 -2.77 17.16 0.04
N ASP A 68 -2.37 17.14 -1.24
CA ASP A 68 -0.96 17.18 -1.63
C ASP A 68 -0.47 18.64 -1.46
N SER A 69 0.01 18.96 -0.25
CA SER A 69 0.33 20.34 0.13
C SER A 69 1.62 20.85 -0.50
N ASN A 70 2.54 19.95 -0.86
CA ASN A 70 3.83 20.26 -1.47
C ASN A 70 3.85 20.03 -2.99
N CYS A 71 2.74 19.57 -3.57
CA CYS A 71 2.54 19.29 -4.98
C CYS A 71 3.54 18.28 -5.54
N ASP A 72 3.98 17.33 -4.73
CA ASP A 72 4.92 16.30 -5.16
C ASP A 72 4.22 15.10 -5.81
N GLY A 73 2.87 15.08 -5.82
CA GLY A 73 2.00 14.09 -6.43
C GLY A 73 1.57 12.97 -5.49
N VAL A 74 1.65 13.15 -4.16
CA VAL A 74 1.06 12.27 -3.15
C VAL A 74 0.67 13.09 -1.91
N ASP A 75 -0.36 12.67 -1.16
CA ASP A 75 -0.57 13.14 0.23
C ASP A 75 0.50 12.49 1.12
N GLY A 76 1.67 13.13 1.19
CA GLY A 76 2.91 12.53 1.70
C GLY A 76 4.19 13.18 1.17
N LEU A 77 5.34 12.60 1.50
CA LEU A 77 6.64 12.99 0.96
C LEU A 77 7.11 11.90 0.00
N ALA A 78 6.94 12.10 -1.31
CA ALA A 78 7.24 11.10 -2.32
C ALA A 78 8.67 10.57 -2.23
N ASP A 79 9.65 11.47 -2.02
CA ASP A 79 11.08 11.12 -1.92
C ASP A 79 11.46 10.42 -0.62
N ALA A 80 10.59 10.46 0.40
CA ALA A 80 10.81 9.81 1.70
C ALA A 80 9.98 8.53 1.87
N GLY A 81 9.35 8.04 0.79
CA GLY A 81 8.44 6.90 0.82
C GLY A 81 8.85 5.72 -0.06
N ILE A 82 8.34 4.53 0.28
CA ILE A 82 8.30 3.37 -0.61
C ILE A 82 6.85 3.12 -1.02
N PHE A 83 6.64 2.97 -2.33
CA PHE A 83 5.34 2.73 -2.93
C PHE A 83 5.12 1.24 -3.19
N VAL A 84 3.98 0.72 -2.71
CA VAL A 84 3.60 -0.67 -2.86
C VAL A 84 2.18 -0.75 -3.43
N ASP A 85 2.02 -1.53 -4.51
CA ASP A 85 0.74 -1.78 -5.14
C ASP A 85 0.55 -3.29 -5.37
N PRO A 86 -0.43 -3.93 -4.70
CA PRO A 86 -0.63 -5.37 -4.76
C PRO A 86 -1.26 -5.79 -6.09
N THR A 87 -1.80 -4.86 -6.88
CA THR A 87 -2.46 -5.10 -8.16
C THR A 87 -1.50 -4.87 -9.32
N SER A 88 -0.86 -3.71 -9.38
CA SER A 88 -0.05 -3.27 -10.52
C SER A 88 1.47 -3.31 -10.28
N GLY A 89 1.91 -3.43 -9.03
CA GLY A 89 3.32 -3.45 -8.67
C GLY A 89 4.07 -4.62 -9.28
N THR A 90 5.40 -4.54 -9.26
CA THR A 90 6.27 -5.60 -9.78
C THR A 90 7.29 -5.99 -8.72
N GLU A 91 7.53 -7.29 -8.58
CA GLU A 91 8.58 -7.81 -7.69
C GLU A 91 9.95 -7.28 -8.14
N GLY A 92 10.76 -6.79 -7.20
CA GLY A 92 12.07 -6.26 -7.54
C GLY A 92 12.06 -4.85 -8.15
N ALA A 93 10.90 -4.19 -8.32
CA ALA A 93 10.81 -2.83 -8.85
C ALA A 93 11.50 -1.80 -7.94
N ALA A 94 11.63 -0.53 -8.34
CA ALA A 94 12.35 0.45 -7.53
C ALA A 94 11.64 0.80 -6.20
N GLY A 95 10.31 0.64 -6.14
CA GLY A 95 9.47 1.10 -5.04
C GLY A 95 9.16 2.59 -5.12
N THR A 96 9.18 3.16 -6.33
CA THR A 96 8.76 4.53 -6.62
C THR A 96 7.31 4.55 -7.14
N LYS A 97 6.72 5.73 -7.29
CA LYS A 97 5.36 5.89 -7.86
C LYS A 97 5.20 5.23 -9.22
N ASP A 98 6.19 5.39 -10.09
CA ASP A 98 6.18 4.85 -11.46
C ASP A 98 6.56 3.37 -11.53
N ALA A 99 7.25 2.86 -10.50
CA ALA A 99 7.69 1.48 -10.41
C ALA A 99 7.47 0.91 -9.00
N PRO A 100 6.19 0.75 -8.57
CA PRO A 100 5.88 0.33 -7.22
C PRO A 100 6.18 -1.16 -7.01
N LEU A 101 6.48 -1.50 -5.75
CA LEU A 101 6.67 -2.89 -5.35
C LEU A 101 5.35 -3.65 -5.35
N LYS A 102 5.41 -4.96 -5.61
CA LYS A 102 4.23 -5.82 -5.55
C LYS A 102 3.81 -6.16 -4.12
N THR A 103 4.77 -6.31 -3.22
CA THR A 103 4.55 -6.87 -1.87
C THR A 103 5.06 -5.94 -0.78
N LEU A 104 4.32 -5.90 0.33
CA LEU A 104 4.71 -5.18 1.54
C LEU A 104 5.91 -5.86 2.20
N GLY A 105 5.98 -7.20 2.18
CA GLY A 105 7.11 -7.97 2.68
C GLY A 105 8.43 -7.58 2.01
N GLU A 106 8.43 -7.35 0.69
CA GLU A 106 9.61 -6.85 -0.02
C GLU A 106 9.97 -5.43 0.41
N ALA A 107 9.00 -4.53 0.56
CA ALA A 107 9.24 -3.17 1.03
C ALA A 107 9.88 -3.15 2.43
N LEU A 108 9.35 -3.94 3.36
CA LEU A 108 9.90 -4.07 4.72
C LEU A 108 11.29 -4.68 4.71
N GLN A 109 11.57 -5.64 3.83
CA GLN A 109 12.91 -6.20 3.67
C GLN A 109 13.91 -5.15 3.20
N ARG A 110 13.57 -4.34 2.21
CA ARG A 110 14.44 -3.26 1.73
C ARG A 110 14.72 -2.21 2.80
N LEU A 111 13.73 -1.92 3.64
CA LEU A 111 13.90 -1.00 4.76
C LEU A 111 14.80 -1.55 5.86
N ARG A 112 14.81 -2.87 6.08
CA ARG A 112 15.81 -3.52 6.94
C ARG A 112 17.21 -3.41 6.36
N ASP A 113 17.33 -3.57 5.05
CA ASP A 113 18.63 -3.55 4.36
C ASP A 113 19.18 -2.11 4.17
N ASN A 114 18.32 -1.08 4.23
CA ASN A 114 18.71 0.33 4.12
C ASN A 114 18.96 0.96 5.50
N THR A 115 20.23 1.03 5.90
CA THR A 115 20.66 1.72 7.13
C THR A 115 21.28 3.10 6.85
N GLY A 116 21.04 3.67 5.67
CA GLY A 116 21.61 4.95 5.26
C GLY A 116 20.88 6.17 5.87
N PRO A 117 21.45 7.37 5.74
CA PRO A 117 20.86 8.60 6.26
C PRO A 117 19.55 9.01 5.54
N ASN A 118 19.34 8.53 4.31
CA ASN A 118 18.15 8.83 3.49
C ASN A 118 17.18 7.64 3.49
N ARG A 119 17.02 7.01 4.64
CA ARG A 119 16.10 5.88 4.76
C ARG A 119 14.65 6.39 4.65
N PRO A 120 13.78 5.73 3.88
CA PRO A 120 12.37 6.09 3.82
C PRO A 120 11.69 5.99 5.19
N SER A 121 10.86 6.99 5.50
CA SER A 121 10.07 7.10 6.72
C SER A 121 8.63 6.62 6.52
N PHE A 122 8.20 6.48 5.27
CA PHE A 122 6.84 6.11 4.91
C PHE A 122 6.79 4.89 3.99
N VAL A 123 5.75 4.08 4.14
CA VAL A 123 5.33 3.11 3.13
C VAL A 123 3.92 3.48 2.70
N TYR A 124 3.76 3.76 1.41
CA TYR A 124 2.49 4.11 0.78
C TYR A 124 1.89 2.87 0.15
N LEU A 125 0.74 2.47 0.66
CA LEU A 125 0.04 1.25 0.28
C LEU A 125 -1.16 1.59 -0.57
N ALA A 126 -1.12 1.17 -1.83
CA ALA A 126 -2.29 1.19 -2.70
C ALA A 126 -3.41 0.35 -2.11
N GLN A 127 -4.63 0.68 -2.52
CA GLN A 127 -5.82 -0.11 -2.26
C GLN A 127 -5.69 -1.51 -2.83
N GLY A 128 -6.40 -2.44 -2.22
CA GLY A 128 -6.37 -3.84 -2.57
C GLY A 128 -6.05 -4.71 -1.37
N THR A 129 -5.98 -6.02 -1.63
CA THR A 129 -5.66 -7.02 -0.62
C THR A 129 -4.23 -7.50 -0.81
N TYR A 130 -3.46 -7.51 0.27
CA TYR A 130 -2.10 -8.00 0.36
C TYR A 130 -2.14 -9.39 1.01
N PRO A 131 -2.10 -10.49 0.23
CA PRO A 131 -2.27 -11.85 0.72
C PRO A 131 -0.97 -12.42 1.29
N GLU A 132 -0.29 -11.66 2.15
CA GLU A 132 1.05 -11.98 2.64
C GLU A 132 1.00 -12.55 4.06
N THR A 133 1.67 -13.68 4.26
CA THR A 133 1.79 -14.33 5.57
C THR A 133 3.05 -13.86 6.28
N GLY A 134 3.01 -13.82 7.61
CA GLY A 134 4.21 -13.55 8.41
C GLY A 134 4.76 -12.13 8.25
N LEU A 135 3.89 -11.15 7.98
CA LEU A 135 4.29 -9.74 7.92
C LEU A 135 4.80 -9.28 9.28
N VAL A 136 6.01 -8.74 9.30
CA VAL A 136 6.70 -8.21 10.48
C VAL A 136 7.20 -6.81 10.20
N LEU A 137 6.69 -5.84 10.95
CA LEU A 137 7.18 -4.47 11.04
C LEU A 137 8.11 -4.36 12.24
N ASP A 138 9.41 -4.40 11.98
CA ASP A 138 10.49 -4.29 12.96
C ASP A 138 11.49 -3.18 12.65
N VAL A 139 11.04 -2.21 11.85
CA VAL A 139 11.83 -1.07 11.40
C VAL A 139 11.01 0.22 11.62
N PRO A 140 11.61 1.35 12.01
CA PRO A 140 10.90 2.62 12.23
C PRO A 140 10.40 3.22 10.91
N VAL A 141 9.22 2.80 10.46
CA VAL A 141 8.56 3.31 9.26
C VAL A 141 7.05 3.32 9.51
N SER A 142 6.36 4.36 9.03
CA SER A 142 4.90 4.44 9.12
C SER A 142 4.25 3.81 7.90
N LEU A 143 3.17 3.05 8.10
CA LEU A 143 2.41 2.39 7.03
C LEU A 143 1.12 3.17 6.78
N HIS A 144 0.98 3.71 5.57
CA HIS A 144 -0.18 4.51 5.19
C HIS A 144 -0.95 3.82 4.05
N GLY A 145 -2.18 3.43 4.33
CA GLY A 145 -3.16 3.01 3.33
C GLY A 145 -3.95 4.19 2.77
N GLY A 146 -4.86 3.86 1.85
CA GLY A 146 -5.78 4.84 1.25
C GLY A 146 -5.37 5.35 -0.12
N TYR A 147 -4.31 4.83 -0.74
CA TYR A 147 -3.87 5.27 -2.06
C TYR A 147 -4.58 4.49 -3.17
N ASN A 148 -4.86 5.11 -4.31
CA ASN A 148 -5.51 4.44 -5.45
C ASN A 148 -4.57 3.47 -6.20
N GLY A 149 -3.25 3.64 -6.10
CA GLY A 149 -2.23 2.81 -6.76
C GLY A 149 -1.82 3.35 -8.13
N ALA A 150 -1.43 2.45 -9.05
CA ALA A 150 -1.02 2.81 -10.41
C ALA A 150 -2.04 3.76 -11.06
N GLY A 151 -1.54 4.95 -11.37
CA GLY A 151 -2.30 6.18 -11.57
C GLY A 151 -1.60 7.29 -10.79
N ASP A 152 -2.40 8.18 -10.21
CA ASP A 152 -1.91 9.45 -9.67
C ASP A 152 -1.59 9.39 -8.16
N TRP A 153 -1.56 8.20 -7.56
CA TRP A 153 -1.34 8.00 -6.11
C TRP A 153 -2.22 8.89 -5.21
N LEU A 154 -3.43 9.20 -5.66
CA LEU A 154 -4.38 10.01 -4.90
C LEU A 154 -4.90 9.23 -3.69
N ARG A 155 -4.96 9.93 -2.56
CA ARG A 155 -5.41 9.35 -1.31
C ARG A 155 -6.88 9.64 -1.05
N ASN A 156 -7.59 8.63 -0.53
CA ASN A 156 -9.01 8.74 -0.24
C ASN A 156 -9.44 7.74 0.83
N ALA A 157 -10.42 8.10 1.66
CA ALA A 157 -11.01 7.18 2.65
C ALA A 157 -11.72 5.96 2.03
N ALA A 158 -12.16 6.04 0.77
CA ALA A 158 -12.81 4.96 0.04
C ALA A 158 -11.81 3.93 -0.56
N ASN A 159 -10.53 4.30 -0.67
CA ASN A 159 -9.48 3.40 -1.13
C ASN A 159 -9.11 2.46 0.03
N ILE A 160 -9.51 1.19 -0.04
CA ILE A 160 -9.33 0.26 1.08
C ILE A 160 -8.05 -0.55 0.90
N THR A 161 -7.10 -0.38 1.81
CA THR A 161 -5.87 -1.17 1.92
C THR A 161 -6.06 -2.29 2.94
N ARG A 162 -5.98 -3.55 2.51
CA ARG A 162 -6.24 -4.72 3.36
C ARG A 162 -5.03 -5.64 3.48
N LEU A 163 -4.52 -5.82 4.69
CA LEU A 163 -3.49 -6.82 5.01
C LEU A 163 -4.19 -8.11 5.44
N GLN A 164 -4.08 -9.18 4.66
CA GLN A 164 -4.79 -10.43 4.94
C GLN A 164 -4.10 -11.65 4.30
N GLY A 165 -3.15 -12.25 5.01
CA GLY A 165 -2.51 -13.48 4.53
C GLY A 165 -2.50 -14.66 5.49
N GLY A 166 -2.62 -14.48 6.81
CA GLY A 166 -2.46 -15.61 7.74
C GLY A 166 -3.07 -15.44 9.13
N ALA A 167 -2.72 -16.37 10.03
CA ALA A 167 -3.22 -16.45 11.41
C ALA A 167 -2.90 -15.20 12.25
N VAL A 168 -1.79 -14.53 11.92
CA VAL A 168 -1.47 -13.18 12.41
C VAL A 168 -1.46 -12.24 11.21
N GLY A 169 -2.26 -11.17 11.26
CA GLY A 169 -2.39 -10.22 10.14
C GLY A 169 -1.14 -9.35 9.98
N LEU A 170 -0.71 -8.70 11.07
CA LEU A 170 0.54 -7.94 11.15
C LEU A 170 1.18 -8.13 12.53
N THR A 171 2.49 -8.38 12.56
CA THR A 171 3.28 -8.32 13.79
C THR A 171 4.11 -7.04 13.79
N VAL A 172 4.06 -6.28 14.88
CA VAL A 172 4.93 -5.12 15.12
C VAL A 172 5.82 -5.46 16.31
N ARG A 173 7.14 -5.32 16.16
CA ARG A 173 8.06 -5.69 17.24
C ARG A 173 9.34 -4.86 17.29
N ASN A 174 9.92 -4.77 18.48
CA ASN A 174 11.25 -4.18 18.73
C ASN A 174 11.39 -2.74 18.24
N LEU A 175 10.33 -1.93 18.35
CA LEU A 175 10.37 -0.51 17.99
C LEU A 175 10.55 0.35 19.24
N PRO A 176 11.64 1.13 19.35
CA PRO A 176 11.83 2.04 20.50
C PRO A 176 10.90 3.26 20.42
N GLU A 177 10.81 4.04 21.49
CA GLU A 177 9.90 5.20 21.58
C GLU A 177 10.14 6.22 20.44
N GLU A 178 11.40 6.46 20.08
CA GLU A 178 11.79 7.35 18.98
C GLU A 178 11.36 6.87 17.59
N ALA A 179 10.94 5.60 17.44
CA ALA A 179 10.46 5.07 16.17
C ALA A 179 9.17 5.76 15.69
N ASN A 180 8.32 6.18 16.63
CA ASN A 180 7.14 7.02 16.37
C ASN A 180 6.24 6.53 15.21
N VAL A 181 6.05 5.20 15.10
CA VAL A 181 5.41 4.57 13.95
C VAL A 181 3.90 4.79 13.97
N THR A 182 3.35 5.16 12.82
CA THR A 182 1.91 5.24 12.61
C THR A 182 1.45 4.18 11.62
N LEU A 183 0.44 3.41 12.00
CA LEU A 183 -0.38 2.62 11.10
C LEU A 183 -1.62 3.43 10.81
N ASP A 184 -1.92 3.63 9.52
CA ASP A 184 -3.01 4.51 9.13
C ASP A 184 -3.83 3.95 7.96
N ARG A 185 -5.15 3.93 8.14
CA ARG A 185 -6.13 3.48 7.13
C ARG A 185 -5.88 2.05 6.64
N LEU A 186 -5.49 1.17 7.54
CA LEU A 186 -5.28 -0.24 7.24
C LEU A 186 -6.47 -1.07 7.74
N VAL A 187 -6.89 -2.01 6.89
CA VAL A 187 -7.72 -3.11 7.34
C VAL A 187 -6.82 -4.32 7.57
N ILE A 188 -6.53 -4.61 8.84
CA ILE A 188 -5.64 -5.71 9.22
C ILE A 188 -6.49 -6.90 9.65
N ALA A 189 -6.40 -7.99 8.90
CA ALA A 189 -7.25 -9.16 9.08
C ALA A 189 -6.44 -10.45 9.28
N SER A 190 -6.82 -11.25 10.26
CA SER A 190 -6.30 -12.61 10.42
C SER A 190 -7.23 -13.64 9.78
N SER A 191 -6.65 -14.76 9.34
CA SER A 191 -7.38 -15.92 8.83
C SER A 191 -8.01 -16.74 9.96
N GLU A 192 -9.12 -17.41 9.65
CA GLU A 192 -9.66 -18.49 10.49
C GLU A 192 -8.94 -19.81 10.17
N SER A 193 -8.44 -20.49 11.19
CA SER A 193 -7.79 -21.80 11.05
C SER A 193 -8.60 -22.87 11.78
N SER A 194 -8.68 -24.06 11.18
CA SER A 194 -9.20 -25.27 11.85
C SER A 194 -8.09 -26.10 12.49
N THR A 195 -6.81 -25.75 12.27
CA THR A 195 -5.67 -26.48 12.82
C THR A 195 -5.53 -26.19 14.31
N PRO A 196 -5.65 -27.20 15.20
CA PRO A 196 -5.64 -26.98 16.64
C PRO A 196 -4.44 -26.16 17.12
N GLY A 197 -4.66 -25.29 18.09
CA GLY A 197 -3.65 -24.39 18.65
C GLY A 197 -3.30 -23.18 17.77
N THR A 198 -3.83 -23.06 16.56
CA THR A 198 -3.56 -21.90 15.71
C THR A 198 -4.30 -20.66 16.22
N PRO A 199 -3.60 -19.54 16.49
CA PRO A 199 -4.25 -18.31 16.90
C PRO A 199 -4.96 -17.63 15.72
N SER A 200 -5.76 -16.62 16.04
CA SER A 200 -6.29 -15.68 15.06
C SER A 200 -6.15 -14.27 15.65
N ILE A 201 -5.13 -13.53 15.20
CA ILE A 201 -4.72 -12.25 15.77
C ILE A 201 -4.59 -11.24 14.63
N ALA A 202 -5.44 -10.21 14.58
CA ALA A 202 -5.33 -9.18 13.54
C ALA A 202 -3.99 -8.43 13.64
N LEU A 203 -3.68 -7.86 14.80
CA LEU A 203 -2.46 -7.10 15.05
C LEU A 203 -1.80 -7.60 16.34
N HIS A 204 -0.50 -7.90 16.26
CA HIS A 204 0.29 -8.35 17.41
C HIS A 204 1.46 -7.38 17.63
N VAL A 205 1.36 -6.52 18.64
CA VAL A 205 2.40 -5.56 19.01
C VAL A 205 3.16 -6.09 20.24
N ILE A 206 4.48 -6.25 20.13
CA ILE A 206 5.34 -6.83 21.18
C ILE A 206 6.59 -5.98 21.32
N ASP A 207 7.09 -5.74 22.54
CA ASP A 207 8.36 -5.05 22.78
C ASP A 207 8.51 -3.77 21.94
N SER A 208 7.44 -2.97 21.85
CA SER A 208 7.37 -1.78 20.99
C SER A 208 6.71 -0.63 21.72
N GLU A 209 7.25 0.56 21.51
CA GLU A 209 6.77 1.82 22.07
C GLU A 209 6.31 2.76 20.96
N ALA A 210 5.45 3.72 21.30
CA ALA A 210 4.96 4.77 20.38
C ALA A 210 4.33 4.30 19.04
N VAL A 211 3.70 3.12 19.01
CA VAL A 211 2.89 2.66 17.86
C VAL A 211 1.52 3.33 17.90
N ARG A 212 1.22 4.17 16.92
CA ARG A 212 -0.09 4.83 16.77
C ARG A 212 -0.94 4.14 15.72
N LEU A 213 -2.20 3.93 16.05
CA LEU A 213 -3.22 3.43 15.12
C LEU A 213 -4.15 4.58 14.76
N ARG A 214 -4.33 4.86 13.47
CA ARG A 214 -5.22 5.90 12.98
C ARG A 214 -6.12 5.31 11.91
N ASN A 215 -7.43 5.48 12.07
CA ASN A 215 -8.43 5.07 11.07
C ASN A 215 -8.32 3.61 10.61
N ASP A 216 -7.77 2.74 11.47
CA ASP A 216 -7.56 1.32 11.20
C ASP A 216 -8.80 0.49 11.55
N THR A 217 -8.97 -0.61 10.83
CA THR A 217 -9.95 -1.66 11.16
C THR A 217 -9.23 -2.97 11.42
N LEU A 218 -9.32 -3.47 12.65
CA LEU A 218 -8.71 -4.73 13.06
C LEU A 218 -9.76 -5.84 13.08
N TRP A 219 -9.59 -6.87 12.24
CA TRP A 219 -10.52 -7.99 12.16
C TRP A 219 -9.81 -9.31 12.50
N ALA A 220 -10.09 -9.83 13.70
CA ALA A 220 -9.65 -11.17 14.06
C ALA A 220 -10.74 -12.18 13.68
N GLY A 221 -10.36 -13.19 12.88
CA GLY A 221 -11.21 -14.35 12.64
C GLY A 221 -11.35 -15.26 13.88
N ARG A 222 -12.10 -16.34 13.77
CA ARG A 222 -12.19 -17.38 14.82
C ARG A 222 -10.85 -18.10 15.04
N GLY A 223 -10.36 -18.13 16.29
CA GLY A 223 -9.23 -18.97 16.70
C GLY A 223 -9.57 -20.46 16.65
N ALA A 224 -8.57 -21.30 16.36
CA ALA A 224 -8.77 -22.74 16.28
C ALA A 224 -9.06 -23.37 17.67
N PRO A 225 -9.65 -24.58 17.74
CA PRO A 225 -9.72 -25.34 18.98
C PRO A 225 -8.34 -25.54 19.62
N GLY A 226 -8.28 -25.71 20.95
CA GLY A 226 -7.02 -26.05 21.63
C GLY A 226 -6.44 -27.38 21.16
N GLN A 227 -5.11 -27.51 21.19
CA GLN A 227 -4.44 -28.80 20.97
C GLN A 227 -4.81 -29.76 22.09
N GLU A 228 -5.15 -31.01 21.76
CA GLU A 228 -5.38 -32.05 22.77
C GLU A 228 -4.09 -32.30 23.58
N GLY A 229 -4.24 -32.54 24.88
CA GLY A 229 -3.12 -32.92 25.74
C GLY A 229 -2.61 -34.32 25.40
N ALA A 230 -1.34 -34.59 25.70
CA ALA A 230 -0.81 -35.94 25.59
C ALA A 230 -1.54 -36.88 26.56
N PRO A 231 -1.78 -38.15 26.18
CA PRO A 231 -2.28 -39.16 27.11
C PRO A 231 -1.39 -39.26 28.36
N GLY A 232 -2.00 -39.54 29.51
CA GLY A 232 -1.26 -39.80 30.75
C GLY A 232 -0.36 -41.03 30.63
N ALA A 233 0.72 -41.06 31.41
CA ALA A 233 1.58 -42.24 31.50
C ALA A 233 0.78 -43.44 32.03
N GLN A 234 1.08 -44.64 31.52
CA GLN A 234 0.52 -45.87 32.06
C GLN A 234 0.88 -46.00 33.55
N GLY A 235 -0.09 -46.44 34.37
CA GLY A 235 0.17 -46.76 35.77
C GLY A 235 1.08 -47.99 35.92
N PRO A 236 1.75 -48.16 37.08
CA PRO A 236 2.52 -49.37 37.34
C PRO A 236 1.61 -50.61 37.35
N ASP A 237 2.20 -51.76 37.00
CA ASP A 237 1.51 -53.04 37.09
C ASP A 237 1.06 -53.33 38.54
N GLY A 238 -0.04 -54.09 38.68
CA GLY A 238 -0.50 -54.56 39.98
C GLY A 238 0.51 -55.51 40.64
N GLY A 239 0.58 -55.50 41.97
CA GLY A 239 1.41 -56.44 42.71
C GLY A 239 0.98 -57.90 42.47
N SER A 240 1.92 -58.84 42.62
CA SER A 240 1.61 -60.27 42.57
C SER A 240 0.59 -60.67 43.65
N GLY A 241 -0.33 -61.58 43.33
CA GLY A 241 -1.27 -62.13 44.32
C GLY A 241 -0.57 -62.94 45.41
N THR A 242 -1.19 -63.02 46.60
CA THR A 242 -0.71 -63.90 47.69
C THR A 242 -0.91 -65.37 47.33
N ALA A 243 -0.06 -66.25 47.88
CA ALA A 243 -0.29 -67.69 47.81
C ALA A 243 -1.67 -68.07 48.39
N GLY A 244 -2.36 -69.04 47.77
CA GLY A 244 -3.64 -69.55 48.27
C GLY A 244 -3.47 -70.25 49.62
N GLY A 245 -4.38 -69.99 50.57
CA GLY A 245 -4.34 -70.59 51.91
C GLY A 245 -4.71 -72.06 51.91
N GLU A 246 -4.04 -72.83 52.77
CA GLU A 246 -4.37 -74.24 53.09
C GLU A 246 -5.47 -74.36 54.15
#